data_AF-R7APM4-F1
#
_entry.id   AF-R7APM4-F1
#
_cell.length_a   1.000
_cell.length_b   1.000
_cell.length_c   1.000
_cell.angle_alpha   90.00
_cell.angle_beta   90.00
_cell.angle_gamma   90.00
#
_symmetry.space_group_name_H-M   'P 1'
#
loop_
_entity.id
_entity.type
_entity.pdbx_description
1 polymer ?
#
loop_
_entity_poly.entity_id
_entity_poly.type
_entity_poly.pdbx_seq_one_letter_code
_entity_poly.pdbx_strand_id
1 'polypeptide(L)'
;MKKRIEKKVEKRRRDKIHELLDLALDINSTMPREQEKTGNQPTAFFDFSGHIGTVELKVIREGWFAGNYDLEWIEPHTYRNHELDEALCQARYLKMQLCRK
;
A
#
# COMPACT_ATOMS: atom_id res chain seq x y z
N MET A 1 21.32 24.44 -9.57
CA MET A 1 20.01 24.45 -8.86
C MET A 1 19.08 23.30 -9.25
N LYS A 2 18.82 23.07 -10.55
CA LYS A 2 17.86 22.08 -11.07
C LYS A 2 18.04 20.65 -10.53
N LYS A 3 19.25 20.08 -10.61
CA LYS A 3 19.58 18.74 -10.06
C LYS A 3 19.27 18.59 -8.56
N ARG A 4 19.43 19.66 -7.77
CA ARG A 4 19.13 19.63 -6.33
C ARG A 4 17.63 19.57 -6.07
N ILE A 5 16.82 20.28 -6.87
CA ILE A 5 15.37 20.26 -6.78
C ILE A 5 14.83 18.90 -7.21
N GLU A 6 15.33 18.35 -8.33
CA GLU A 6 14.96 17.01 -8.81
C GLU A 6 15.22 15.94 -7.76
N LYS A 7 16.43 15.92 -7.16
CA LYS A 7 16.75 14.99 -6.06
C LYS A 7 15.81 15.14 -4.85
N LYS A 8 15.38 16.37 -4.53
CA LYS A 8 14.46 16.64 -3.42
C LYS A 8 13.05 16.13 -3.72
N VAL A 9 12.57 16.32 -4.94
CA VAL A 9 11.25 15.81 -5.37
C VAL A 9 11.25 14.28 -5.38
N GLU A 10 12.30 13.70 -5.94
CA GLU A 10 12.47 12.25 -6.02
C GLU A 10 12.56 11.62 -4.63
N LYS A 11 13.32 12.23 -3.70
CA LYS A 11 13.31 11.81 -2.30
C LYS A 11 11.91 11.82 -1.69
N ARG A 12 11.14 12.90 -1.88
CA ARG A 12 9.77 13.00 -1.35
C ARG A 12 8.83 11.93 -1.89
N ARG A 13 8.96 11.56 -3.16
CA ARG A 13 8.16 10.47 -3.75
C ARG A 13 8.50 9.14 -3.09
N ARG A 14 9.78 8.83 -2.94
CA ARG A 14 10.20 7.61 -2.22
C ARG A 14 9.74 7.58 -0.77
N ASP A 15 9.81 8.72 -0.07
CA ASP A 15 9.33 8.80 1.31
C ASP A 15 7.83 8.43 1.40
N LYS A 16 7.00 8.87 0.44
CA LYS A 16 5.58 8.48 0.36
C LYS A 16 5.37 7.01 0.00
N ILE A 17 6.17 6.47 -0.92
CA ILE A 17 6.11 5.06 -1.30
C ILE A 17 6.50 4.16 -0.12
N HIS A 18 7.53 4.53 0.63
CA HIS A 18 7.90 3.83 1.87
C HIS A 18 6.79 3.89 2.90
N GLU A 19 6.09 5.02 3.02
CA GLU A 19 4.95 5.12 3.93
C GLU A 19 3.79 4.18 3.52
N LEU A 20 3.51 4.01 2.22
CA LEU A 20 2.55 3.01 1.73
C LEU A 20 2.99 1.57 2.08
N LEU A 21 4.28 1.27 1.93
CA LEU A 21 4.84 -0.03 2.31
C LEU A 21 4.70 -0.27 3.82
N ASP A 22 5.01 0.72 4.65
CA ASP A 22 4.87 0.63 6.10
C ASP A 22 3.41 0.39 6.52
N LEU A 23 2.44 1.01 5.83
CA LEU A 23 1.02 0.75 6.07
C LEU A 23 0.62 -0.69 5.72
N ALA A 24 1.13 -1.24 4.61
CA ALA A 24 0.90 -2.64 4.23
C ALA A 24 1.49 -3.61 5.27
N LEU A 25 2.72 -3.33 5.72
CA LEU A 25 3.39 -4.10 6.77
C LEU A 25 2.67 -4.01 8.11
N ASP A 26 2.07 -2.87 8.46
CA ASP A 26 1.32 -2.75 9.71
C ASP A 26 -0.01 -3.52 9.67
N ILE A 27 -0.64 -3.66 8.50
CA ILE A 27 -1.83 -4.51 8.33
C ILE A 27 -1.49 -5.99 8.55
N ASN A 28 -0.35 -6.45 8.00
CA ASN A 28 0.02 -7.86 7.98
C ASN A 28 0.88 -8.32 9.15
N SER A 29 1.73 -7.44 9.69
CA SER A 29 3.07 -7.76 10.20
C SER A 29 4.03 -8.28 9.13
N THR A 30 5.19 -8.78 9.54
CA THR A 30 6.15 -9.49 8.67
C THR A 30 5.91 -11.00 8.60
N MET A 31 4.87 -11.51 9.27
CA MET A 31 4.51 -12.93 9.31
C MET A 31 3.49 -13.29 8.20
N PRO A 32 3.46 -14.56 7.74
CA PRO A 32 2.48 -15.01 6.76
C PRO A 32 1.03 -14.77 7.22
N ARG A 33 0.18 -14.30 6.28
CA ARG A 33 -1.26 -14.05 6.47
C ARG A 33 -2.05 -14.89 5.48
N GLU A 34 -2.69 -15.93 6.01
CA GLU A 34 -3.61 -16.80 5.27
C GLU A 34 -4.79 -17.11 6.21
N GLN A 35 -5.99 -17.21 5.67
CA GLN A 35 -7.21 -17.38 6.48
C GLN A 35 -7.16 -18.69 7.30
N GLU A 36 -6.58 -19.76 6.75
CA GLU A 36 -6.37 -21.02 7.48
C GLU A 36 -5.48 -20.88 8.73
N LYS A 37 -4.54 -19.92 8.71
CA LYS A 37 -3.55 -19.71 9.78
C LYS A 37 -3.95 -18.59 10.75
N THR A 38 -4.60 -17.56 10.23
CA THR A 38 -4.82 -16.28 10.92
C THR A 38 -6.30 -15.89 11.03
N GLY A 39 -7.21 -16.72 10.52
CA GLY A 39 -8.64 -16.45 10.49
C GLY A 39 -8.96 -15.21 9.66
N ASN A 40 -9.93 -14.42 10.10
CA ASN A 40 -10.42 -13.25 9.37
C ASN A 40 -9.56 -12.00 9.59
N GLN A 41 -8.25 -12.19 9.79
CA GLN A 41 -7.29 -11.11 9.87
C GLN A 41 -7.05 -10.55 8.47
N PRO A 42 -7.09 -9.21 8.27
CA PRO A 42 -6.90 -8.63 6.96
C PRO A 42 -5.53 -8.98 6.38
N THR A 43 -5.45 -9.03 5.05
CA THR A 43 -4.23 -9.35 4.31
C THR A 43 -3.99 -8.28 3.25
N ALA A 44 -2.83 -7.63 3.31
CA ALA A 44 -2.37 -6.65 2.35
C ALA A 44 -1.32 -7.21 1.39
N PHE A 45 -1.28 -6.69 0.17
CA PHE A 45 -0.25 -6.94 -0.83
C PHE A 45 0.33 -5.61 -1.27
N PHE A 46 1.63 -5.58 -1.52
CA PHE A 46 2.34 -4.39 -1.99
C PHE A 46 3.20 -4.78 -3.19
N ASP A 47 2.86 -4.25 -4.37
CA ASP A 47 3.58 -4.51 -5.61
C ASP A 47 4.19 -3.22 -6.15
N PHE A 48 5.39 -3.32 -6.75
CA PHE A 48 6.02 -2.21 -7.47
C PHE A 48 6.32 -2.60 -8.92
N SER A 49 5.70 -1.87 -9.85
CA SER A 49 5.81 -2.09 -11.28
C SER A 49 6.78 -1.09 -11.90
N GLY A 50 8.07 -1.38 -11.84
CA GLY A 50 9.13 -0.46 -12.31
C GLY A 50 9.10 -0.12 -13.81
N HIS A 51 8.46 -0.95 -14.64
CA HIS A 51 8.36 -0.74 -16.10
C HIS A 51 7.36 0.36 -16.48
N ILE A 52 6.36 0.63 -15.65
CA ILE A 52 5.36 1.71 -15.81
C ILE A 52 5.41 2.75 -14.69
N GLY A 53 6.16 2.47 -13.62
CA GLY A 53 6.33 3.37 -12.49
C GLY A 53 5.07 3.48 -11.62
N THR A 54 4.40 2.38 -11.31
CA THR A 54 3.25 2.32 -10.39
C THR A 54 3.60 1.51 -9.13
N VAL A 55 2.90 1.83 -8.03
CA VAL A 55 2.83 0.95 -6.86
C VAL A 55 1.38 0.52 -6.69
N GLU A 56 1.16 -0.69 -6.21
CA GLU A 56 -0.18 -1.21 -5.92
C GLU A 56 -0.26 -1.63 -4.46
N LEU A 57 -1.27 -1.15 -3.75
CA LEU A 57 -1.68 -1.65 -2.45
C LEU A 57 -3.04 -2.35 -2.62
N LYS A 58 -3.07 -3.65 -2.35
CA LYS A 58 -4.30 -4.45 -2.38
C LYS A 58 -4.60 -4.96 -0.99
N VAL A 59 -5.84 -4.92 -0.55
CA VAL A 59 -6.21 -5.37 0.79
C VAL A 59 -7.47 -6.22 0.76
N ILE A 60 -7.37 -7.42 1.32
CA ILE A 60 -8.50 -8.30 1.61
C ILE A 60 -8.87 -8.17 3.08
N ARG A 61 -10.10 -7.76 3.36
CA ARG A 61 -10.54 -7.44 4.74
C ARG A 61 -10.72 -8.67 5.62
N GLU A 62 -11.24 -9.76 5.07
CA GLU A 62 -11.74 -10.91 5.84
C GLU A 62 -10.78 -12.11 5.85
N GLY A 63 -9.50 -11.85 5.58
CA GLY A 63 -8.50 -12.90 5.43
C GLY A 63 -8.39 -13.41 4.00
N TRP A 64 -7.15 -13.63 3.57
CA TRP A 64 -6.87 -14.14 2.24
C TRP A 64 -7.01 -15.67 2.20
N PHE A 65 -7.67 -16.17 1.16
CA PHE A 65 -7.69 -17.58 0.77
C PHE A 65 -7.72 -17.69 -0.76
N ALA A 66 -7.35 -18.86 -1.28
CA ALA A 66 -7.35 -19.10 -2.72
C ALA A 66 -8.78 -18.94 -3.30
N GLY A 67 -8.93 -18.01 -4.25
CA GLY A 67 -10.23 -17.71 -4.86
C GLY A 67 -10.96 -16.53 -4.23
N ASN A 68 -10.42 -15.91 -3.17
CA ASN A 68 -10.91 -14.62 -2.70
C ASN A 68 -10.38 -13.48 -3.59
N TYR A 69 -11.30 -12.78 -4.26
CA TYR A 69 -11.00 -11.63 -5.11
C TYR A 69 -11.68 -10.35 -4.61
N ASP A 70 -12.31 -10.38 -3.43
CA ASP A 70 -12.90 -9.18 -2.82
C ASP A 70 -11.81 -8.36 -2.13
N LEU A 71 -11.16 -7.52 -2.94
CA LEU A 71 -10.04 -6.70 -2.53
C LEU A 71 -10.29 -5.22 -2.80
N GLU A 72 -9.81 -4.39 -1.89
CA GLU A 72 -9.67 -2.96 -2.13
C GLU A 72 -8.32 -2.71 -2.79
N TRP A 73 -8.32 -1.87 -3.83
CA TRP A 73 -7.15 -1.66 -4.67
C TRP A 73 -6.84 -0.16 -4.79
N ILE A 74 -5.59 0.19 -4.50
CA ILE A 74 -5.03 1.54 -4.65
C ILE A 74 -3.80 1.42 -5.56
N GLU A 75 -3.79 2.14 -6.69
CA GLU A 75 -2.70 2.11 -7.67
C GLU A 75 -2.29 3.53 -8.13
N PRO A 76 -1.39 4.21 -7.41
CA PRO A 76 -0.85 5.49 -7.87
C PRO A 76 0.37 5.33 -8.77
N HIS A 77 0.55 6.29 -9.69
CA HIS A 77 1.80 6.47 -10.40
C HIS A 77 2.84 7.13 -9.49
N THR A 78 4.00 6.50 -9.35
CA THR A 78 5.12 6.94 -8.48
C THR A 78 5.70 8.30 -8.87
N TYR A 79 5.55 8.73 -10.11
CA TYR A 79 6.01 10.02 -10.60
C TYR A 79 4.99 11.15 -10.44
N ARG A 80 3.75 10.85 -9.99
CA ARG A 80 2.67 11.84 -9.79
C ARG A 80 2.45 12.07 -8.30
N ASN A 81 2.86 13.26 -7.82
CA ASN A 81 2.83 13.56 -6.39
C ASN A 81 1.42 13.56 -5.80
N HIS A 82 0.42 14.03 -6.54
CA HIS A 82 -0.97 14.11 -6.08
C HIS A 82 -1.58 12.71 -5.93
N GLU A 83 -1.32 11.79 -6.88
CA GLU A 83 -1.79 10.41 -6.77
C GLU A 83 -1.16 9.70 -5.55
N LEU A 84 0.12 9.96 -5.25
CA LEU A 84 0.74 9.46 -4.01
C LEU A 84 0.10 10.06 -2.75
N ASP A 85 -0.28 11.33 -2.76
CA ASP A 85 -0.98 11.96 -1.62
C ASP A 85 -2.39 11.34 -1.42
N GLU A 86 -3.13 11.16 -2.50
CA GLU A 86 -4.45 10.52 -2.48
C GLU A 86 -4.36 9.07 -2.02
N ALA A 87 -3.39 8.31 -2.52
CA ALA A 87 -3.16 6.93 -2.11
C ALA A 87 -2.83 6.81 -0.62
N LEU A 88 -2.02 7.72 -0.06
CA LEU A 88 -1.75 7.75 1.38
C LEU A 88 -3.00 8.05 2.20
N CYS A 89 -3.82 9.01 1.77
CA CYS A 89 -5.10 9.30 2.42
C CYS A 89 -6.02 8.07 2.41
N GLN A 90 -6.16 7.40 1.27
CA GLN A 90 -6.98 6.20 1.13
C GLN A 90 -6.45 5.04 1.97
N ALA A 91 -5.14 4.77 1.92
CA ALA A 91 -4.51 3.68 2.67
C ALA A 91 -4.63 3.88 4.20
N ARG A 92 -4.46 5.13 4.67
CA ARG A 92 -4.65 5.47 6.09
C ARG A 92 -6.10 5.29 6.52
N TYR A 93 -7.06 5.72 5.69
CA TYR A 93 -8.48 5.54 5.95
C TYR A 93 -8.88 4.06 6.00
N LEU A 94 -8.42 3.28 5.01
CA LEU A 94 -8.63 1.84 4.95
C LEU A 94 -8.12 1.15 6.22
N LYS A 95 -6.88 1.44 6.62
CA LYS A 95 -6.31 0.93 7.87
C LYS A 95 -7.17 1.30 9.10
N MET A 96 -7.62 2.54 9.21
CA MET A 96 -8.49 2.96 10.31
C MET A 96 -9.79 2.15 10.39
N GLN A 97 -10.38 1.79 9.24
CA GLN A 97 -11.57 0.94 9.20
C GLN A 97 -11.26 -0.50 9.63
N LEU A 98 -10.08 -1.03 9.31
CA LEU A 98 -9.66 -2.37 9.73
C LEU A 98 -9.44 -2.47 11.24
N CYS A 99 -8.97 -1.40 11.88
CA CYS A 99 -8.69 -1.36 13.32
C CYS A 99 -9.93 -1.11 14.21
N ARG A 100 -11.11 -0.78 13.64
CA ARG A 100 -12.33 -0.44 14.39
C ARG A 100 -13.15 -1.65 14.89
N LYS A 101 -12.50 -2.76 15.23
CA LYS A 101 -13.16 -3.93 15.84
C LYS A 101 -13.18 -3.84 17.36
#